data_AF-A0A532UZ72-F1
#
_entry.id   AF-A0A532UZ72-F1
#
_cell.length_a   1.000
_cell.length_b   1.000
_cell.length_c   1.000
_cell.angle_alpha   90.00
_cell.angle_beta   90.00
_cell.angle_gamma   90.00
#
_symmetry.space_group_name_H-M   'P 1'
#
loop_
_entity.id
_entity.type
_entity.pdbx_description
1 polymer ?
#
loop_
_entity_poly.entity_id
_entity_poly.type
_entity_poly.pdbx_seq_one_letter_code
_entity_poly.pdbx_strand_id
1 'polypeptide(L)'
;AAVSKIAIPTFDNQTFQYGLAETLTNSVVEQFLLDGRLKVVGEKEADLILRGKITQYLKETLSEVSMDLTEYRVRLEISVALIPTKDGKALWEKKVEEATTYTPTEGGEVQTESDAVRETGRKIAKDLVNLVMEGWER
;
A
#
# COMPACT_ATOMS: atom_id res chain seq x y z
N ALA A 1 -10.99 -24.00 13.71
CA ALA A 1 -11.56 -22.65 13.61
C ALA A 1 -11.74 -22.32 12.13
N ALA A 2 -12.78 -21.60 11.73
CA ALA A 2 -12.90 -21.12 10.34
C ALA A 2 -11.80 -20.07 10.08
N VAL A 3 -11.12 -20.17 8.94
CA VAL A 3 -10.16 -19.15 8.51
C VAL A 3 -10.94 -17.94 8.00
N SER A 4 -10.70 -16.78 8.61
CA SER A 4 -11.33 -15.53 8.20
C SER A 4 -10.85 -15.10 6.81
N LYS A 5 -11.76 -14.57 6.01
CA LYS A 5 -11.54 -14.20 4.62
C LYS A 5 -11.53 -12.69 4.45
N ILE A 6 -10.59 -12.19 3.66
CA ILE A 6 -10.47 -10.76 3.36
C ILE A 6 -10.53 -10.52 1.85
N ALA A 7 -11.26 -9.49 1.44
CA ALA A 7 -11.19 -8.93 0.10
C ALA A 7 -10.41 -7.62 0.11
N ILE A 8 -9.58 -7.44 -0.91
CA ILE A 8 -8.78 -6.23 -1.14
C ILE A 8 -9.16 -5.74 -2.55
N PRO A 9 -10.23 -4.94 -2.69
CA PRO A 9 -10.57 -4.33 -3.96
C PRO A 9 -9.45 -3.40 -4.43
N THR A 10 -9.41 -3.12 -5.72
CA THR A 10 -8.47 -2.15 -6.28
C THR A 10 -8.60 -0.81 -5.55
N PHE A 11 -7.47 -0.25 -5.14
CA PHE A 11 -7.41 1.06 -4.52
C PHE A 11 -7.93 2.13 -5.48
N ASP A 12 -8.76 3.03 -4.98
CA ASP A 12 -9.19 4.21 -5.74
C ASP A 12 -8.01 5.18 -5.85
N ASN A 13 -7.68 5.63 -7.06
CA ASN A 13 -6.56 6.54 -7.27
C ASN A 13 -7.07 7.95 -7.51
N GLN A 14 -6.86 8.84 -6.54
CA GLN A 14 -7.28 10.24 -6.61
C GLN A 14 -6.16 11.17 -7.09
N THR A 15 -5.06 10.57 -7.59
CA THR A 15 -3.91 11.29 -8.13
C THR A 15 -3.89 11.23 -9.66
N PHE A 16 -2.98 11.98 -10.28
CA PHE A 16 -2.75 11.93 -11.72
C PHE A 16 -1.76 10.84 -12.15
N GLN A 17 -1.21 10.06 -11.21
CA GLN A 17 -0.20 9.05 -11.51
C GLN A 17 -0.84 7.77 -12.03
N TYR A 18 -0.59 7.43 -13.29
CA TYR A 18 -1.12 6.22 -13.92
C TYR A 18 -0.52 4.93 -13.31
N GLY A 19 -1.31 3.85 -13.27
CA GLY A 19 -0.86 2.53 -12.79
C GLY A 19 -0.65 2.39 -11.28
N LEU A 20 -0.81 3.48 -10.51
CA LEU A 20 -0.54 3.48 -9.07
C LEU A 20 -1.53 2.61 -8.27
N ALA A 21 -2.81 2.65 -8.64
CA ALA A 21 -3.85 1.80 -8.05
C ALA A 21 -3.50 0.32 -8.13
N GLU A 22 -3.14 -0.16 -9.33
CA GLU A 22 -2.81 -1.56 -9.57
C GLU A 22 -1.52 -1.95 -8.85
N THR A 23 -0.48 -1.12 -8.93
CA THR A 23 0.81 -1.36 -8.27
C THR A 23 0.65 -1.50 -6.76
N LEU A 24 -0.10 -0.59 -6.13
CA LEU A 24 -0.35 -0.65 -4.70
C LEU A 24 -1.24 -1.84 -4.33
N THR A 25 -2.33 -2.06 -5.06
CA THR A 25 -3.25 -3.18 -4.80
C THR A 25 -2.51 -4.51 -4.86
N ASN A 26 -1.68 -4.73 -5.89
CA ASN A 26 -0.89 -5.94 -6.03
C ASN A 26 0.09 -6.12 -4.87
N SER A 27 0.78 -5.05 -4.46
CA SER A 27 1.69 -5.08 -3.31
C SER A 27 0.97 -5.47 -2.01
N VAL A 28 -0.24 -4.93 -1.79
CA VAL A 28 -1.06 -5.26 -0.62
C VAL A 28 -1.53 -6.71 -0.69
N VAL A 29 -2.07 -7.16 -1.82
CA VAL A 29 -2.51 -8.56 -2.01
C VAL A 29 -1.35 -9.54 -1.79
N GLU A 30 -0.19 -9.29 -2.40
CA GLU A 30 1.02 -10.11 -2.22
C GLU A 30 1.40 -10.22 -0.74
N GLN A 31 1.38 -9.12 0.00
CA GLN A 31 1.75 -9.12 1.41
C GLN A 31 0.74 -9.89 2.29
N PHE A 32 -0.56 -9.81 2.00
CA PHE A 32 -1.57 -10.62 2.70
C PHE A 32 -1.45 -12.11 2.37
N LEU A 33 -1.10 -12.45 1.12
CA LEU A 33 -0.83 -13.84 0.72
C LEU A 33 0.42 -14.40 1.42
N LEU A 34 1.47 -13.58 1.57
CA LEU A 34 2.69 -13.95 2.30
C LEU A 34 2.45 -14.12 3.80
N ASP A 35 1.64 -13.25 4.41
CA ASP A 35 1.30 -13.34 5.84
C ASP A 35 0.44 -14.57 6.16
N GLY A 36 -0.55 -14.90 5.31
CA GLY A 36 -1.28 -16.16 5.33
C GLY A 36 -2.28 -16.36 6.47
N ARG A 37 -2.41 -15.43 7.44
CA ARG A 37 -3.39 -15.53 8.54
C ARG A 37 -4.83 -15.33 8.08
N LEU A 38 -5.05 -14.54 7.03
CA LEU A 38 -6.34 -14.31 6.40
C LEU A 38 -6.33 -14.89 4.97
N LYS A 39 -7.43 -15.51 4.56
CA LYS A 39 -7.57 -16.00 3.19
C LYS A 39 -8.03 -14.86 2.28
N VAL A 40 -7.20 -14.47 1.31
CA VAL A 40 -7.59 -13.48 0.28
C VAL A 40 -8.62 -14.08 -0.67
N VAL A 41 -9.77 -13.42 -0.83
CA VAL A 41 -10.89 -13.84 -1.69
C VAL A 41 -11.56 -12.63 -2.36
N GLY A 42 -12.54 -12.87 -3.25
CA GLY A 42 -13.37 -11.79 -3.81
C GLY A 42 -14.41 -11.26 -2.80
N GLU A 43 -14.89 -10.02 -3.03
CA GLU A 43 -15.79 -9.31 -2.10
C GLU A 43 -17.05 -10.09 -1.68
N LYS A 44 -17.61 -10.91 -2.58
CA LYS A 44 -18.82 -11.71 -2.31
C LYS A 44 -18.61 -12.83 -1.29
N GLU A 45 -17.37 -13.27 -1.09
CA GLU A 45 -17.02 -14.40 -0.23
C GLU A 45 -16.30 -13.97 1.04
N ALA A 46 -16.00 -12.67 1.18
CA ALA A 46 -15.17 -12.16 2.25
C ALA A 46 -15.96 -11.89 3.54
N ASP A 47 -15.29 -12.05 4.67
CA ASP A 47 -15.78 -11.60 5.98
C ASP A 47 -15.42 -10.13 6.22
N LEU A 48 -14.31 -9.69 5.63
CA LEU A 48 -13.74 -8.35 5.72
C LEU A 48 -13.43 -7.77 4.34
N ILE A 49 -13.61 -6.46 4.16
CA ILE A 49 -13.17 -5.73 2.99
C ILE A 49 -12.22 -4.62 3.44
N LEU A 50 -10.99 -4.65 2.94
CA LEU A 50 -10.01 -3.57 3.09
C LEU A 50 -10.16 -2.61 1.90
N ARG A 51 -10.87 -1.50 2.10
CA ARG A 51 -11.04 -0.46 1.07
C ARG A 51 -9.98 0.63 1.25
N GLY A 52 -9.32 1.00 0.17
CA GLY A 52 -8.29 2.02 0.18
C GLY A 52 -8.45 3.06 -0.93
N LYS A 53 -7.96 4.27 -0.65
CA LYS A 53 -7.84 5.38 -1.59
C LYS A 53 -6.43 5.95 -1.53
N ILE A 54 -5.80 6.13 -2.67
CA ILE A 54 -4.54 6.86 -2.78
C ILE A 54 -4.88 8.33 -2.87
N THR A 55 -4.56 9.07 -1.82
CA THR A 55 -4.91 10.50 -1.67
C THR A 55 -3.80 11.41 -2.16
N GLN A 56 -2.54 10.96 -2.12
CA GLN A 56 -1.41 11.76 -2.60
C GLN A 56 -0.29 10.90 -3.20
N TYR A 57 0.29 11.43 -4.27
CA TYR A 57 1.55 11.00 -4.87
C TYR A 57 2.46 12.22 -4.93
N LEU A 58 3.65 12.13 -4.33
CA LEU A 58 4.63 13.21 -4.39
C LEU A 58 6.00 12.65 -4.77
N LYS A 59 6.60 13.27 -5.79
CA LYS A 59 8.00 13.06 -6.17
C LYS A 59 8.79 14.31 -5.81
N GLU A 60 9.64 14.19 -4.80
CA GLU A 60 10.48 15.29 -4.29
C GLU A 60 11.91 15.12 -4.80
N THR A 61 12.59 16.22 -5.13
CA THR A 61 14.04 16.24 -5.36
C THR A 61 14.70 16.64 -4.04
N LEU A 62 15.61 15.80 -3.52
CA LEU A 62 16.16 15.98 -2.17
C LEU A 62 17.50 16.73 -2.15
N SER A 63 18.34 16.65 -3.19
CA SER A 63 19.53 17.51 -3.36
C SER A 63 20.34 17.22 -4.65
N GLU A 64 21.16 18.18 -5.07
CA GLU A 64 22.37 18.00 -5.89
C GLU A 64 23.51 17.55 -4.95
N VAL A 65 23.77 16.25 -4.85
CA VAL A 65 24.85 15.70 -4.01
C VAL A 65 26.22 15.97 -4.65
N SER A 66 26.24 16.24 -5.97
CA SER A 66 27.35 16.75 -6.79
C SER A 66 26.79 17.16 -8.17
N MET A 67 27.66 17.61 -9.10
CA MET A 67 27.27 18.02 -10.47
C MET A 67 26.51 16.94 -11.28
N ASP A 68 26.57 15.66 -10.86
CA ASP A 68 26.03 14.51 -11.60
C ASP A 68 25.13 13.58 -10.76
N LEU A 69 24.83 13.91 -9.49
CA LEU A 69 24.08 13.00 -8.59
C LEU A 69 22.87 13.69 -7.96
N THR A 70 21.68 13.36 -8.49
CA THR A 70 20.39 13.84 -7.97
C THR A 70 19.68 12.74 -7.21
N GLU A 71 19.29 13.02 -5.97
CA GLU A 71 18.48 12.12 -5.15
C GLU A 71 16.99 12.48 -5.23
N TYR A 72 16.12 11.48 -5.36
CA TYR A 72 14.68 11.65 -5.43
C TYR A 72 13.97 10.88 -4.32
N ARG A 73 12.81 11.37 -3.88
CA ARG A 73 11.92 10.65 -2.96
C ARG A 73 10.52 10.53 -3.53
N VAL A 74 10.00 9.31 -3.56
CA VAL A 74 8.60 9.02 -3.81
C VAL A 74 7.89 8.89 -2.47
N ARG A 75 6.79 9.61 -2.29
CA ARG A 75 5.91 9.54 -1.12
C ARG A 75 4.49 9.21 -1.57
N LEU A 76 3.86 8.29 -0.85
CA LEU A 76 2.46 7.92 -1.02
C LEU A 76 1.70 8.16 0.27
N GLU A 77 0.55 8.83 0.16
CA GLU A 77 -0.43 8.91 1.24
C GLU A 77 -1.70 8.18 0.82
N ILE A 78 -2.25 7.39 1.74
CA ILE A 78 -3.48 6.65 1.53
C ILE A 78 -4.46 6.84 2.69
N SER A 79 -5.75 6.71 2.39
CA SER A 79 -6.81 6.52 3.37
C SER A 79 -7.38 5.12 3.22
N VAL A 80 -7.51 4.40 4.33
CA VAL A 80 -7.95 2.99 4.36
C VAL A 80 -9.02 2.77 5.43
N ALA A 81 -9.94 1.86 5.11
CA ALA A 81 -11.00 1.42 6.00
C ALA A 81 -11.11 -0.11 5.98
N LEU A 82 -11.27 -0.70 7.15
CA LEU A 82 -11.58 -2.13 7.29
C LEU A 82 -13.06 -2.30 7.60
N ILE A 83 -13.79 -3.01 6.74
CA ILE A 83 -15.26 -3.07 6.78
C ILE A 83 -15.69 -4.53 6.89
N PRO A 84 -16.50 -4.92 7.90
CA PRO A 84 -17.08 -6.25 7.98
C PRO A 84 -18.28 -6.37 7.03
N THR A 85 -18.40 -7.50 6.34
CA THR A 85 -19.48 -7.70 5.34
C THR A 85 -20.87 -7.87 5.95
N LYS A 86 -20.97 -8.23 7.23
CA LYS A 86 -22.25 -8.45 7.93
C LYS A 86 -23.01 -7.15 8.21
N ASP A 87 -22.31 -6.14 8.72
CA ASP A 87 -22.94 -4.92 9.25
C ASP A 87 -22.60 -3.66 8.43
N GLY A 88 -21.60 -3.73 7.55
CA GLY A 88 -21.23 -2.66 6.61
C GLY A 88 -20.61 -1.40 7.23
N LYS A 89 -20.59 -1.27 8.56
CA LYS A 89 -19.93 -0.17 9.28
C LYS A 89 -18.45 -0.46 9.44
N ALA A 90 -17.59 0.48 9.02
CA ALA A 90 -16.14 0.33 9.18
C ALA A 90 -15.76 0.07 10.66
N LEU A 91 -14.92 -0.95 10.87
CA LEU A 91 -14.30 -1.23 12.17
C LEU A 91 -13.36 -0.10 12.56
N TRP A 92 -12.62 0.41 11.58
CA TRP A 92 -11.74 1.56 11.71
C TRP A 92 -11.46 2.21 10.36
N GLU A 93 -11.00 3.45 10.42
CA GLU A 93 -10.43 4.20 9.29
C GLU A 93 -9.08 4.79 9.72
N LYS A 94 -8.09 4.73 8.84
CA LYS A 94 -6.72 5.22 9.09
C LYS A 94 -6.17 5.93 7.87
N LYS A 95 -5.22 6.83 8.11
CA LYS A 95 -4.32 7.36 7.09
C LYS A 95 -2.97 6.69 7.27
N VAL A 96 -2.34 6.32 6.16
CA VAL A 96 -1.00 5.72 6.13
C VAL A 96 -0.18 6.51 5.12
N GLU A 97 1.06 6.80 5.49
CA GLU A 97 2.02 7.50 4.64
C GLU A 97 3.33 6.74 4.66
N GLU A 98 3.91 6.54 3.49
CA GLU A 98 5.22 5.92 3.35
C GLU A 98 6.02 6.61 2.26
N ALA A 99 7.34 6.46 2.32
CA ALA A 99 8.24 7.03 1.32
C ALA A 99 9.45 6.15 1.02
N THR A 100 9.94 6.26 -0.21
CA THR A 100 11.18 5.61 -0.67
C THR A 100 12.03 6.61 -1.42
N THR A 101 13.29 6.70 -1.02
CA THR A 101 14.32 7.47 -1.73
C THR A 101 15.00 6.58 -2.78
N TYR A 102 15.34 7.15 -3.93
CA TYR A 102 16.10 6.48 -4.98
C TYR A 102 17.12 7.42 -5.63
N THR A 103 18.22 6.84 -6.11
CA THR A 103 19.29 7.55 -6.82
C THR A 103 19.49 6.89 -8.18
N PRO A 104 19.35 7.62 -9.31
CA PRO A 104 19.40 7.02 -10.65
C PRO A 104 20.76 6.48 -11.11
N THR A 105 21.82 6.59 -10.31
CA THR A 105 23.17 6.14 -10.68
C THR A 105 23.39 4.65 -10.43
N GLU A 106 24.30 4.03 -11.18
CA GLU A 106 24.65 2.62 -11.03
C GLU A 106 25.06 2.26 -9.58
N GLY A 107 24.42 1.24 -9.01
CA GLY A 107 24.82 0.60 -7.74
C GLY A 107 23.83 0.65 -6.58
N GLY A 108 22.73 1.40 -6.66
CA GLY A 108 21.66 1.39 -5.65
C GLY A 108 20.70 0.20 -5.78
N GLU A 109 20.04 -0.23 -4.68
CA GLU A 109 18.97 -1.25 -4.73
C GLU A 109 17.70 -0.75 -5.44
N VAL A 110 17.44 0.55 -5.38
CA VAL A 110 16.31 1.23 -6.03
C VAL A 110 16.89 2.30 -6.94
N GLN A 111 16.80 2.08 -8.25
CA GLN A 111 17.44 2.94 -9.25
C GLN A 111 16.42 3.74 -10.06
N THR A 112 15.16 3.31 -10.07
CA THR A 112 14.11 3.96 -10.85
C THR A 112 12.96 4.46 -9.97
N GLU A 113 12.23 5.44 -10.48
CA GLU A 113 10.97 5.89 -9.86
C GLU A 113 9.96 4.74 -9.73
N SER A 114 9.91 3.85 -10.73
CA SER A 114 9.04 2.67 -10.69
C SER A 114 9.41 1.70 -9.57
N ASP A 115 10.70 1.48 -9.34
CA ASP A 115 11.18 0.66 -8.22
C ASP A 115 10.85 1.32 -6.88
N ALA A 116 11.02 2.65 -6.80
CA ALA A 116 10.69 3.41 -5.60
C ALA A 116 9.19 3.32 -5.27
N VAL A 117 8.31 3.47 -6.27
CA VAL A 117 6.87 3.29 -6.14
C VAL A 117 6.54 1.89 -5.65
N ARG A 118 7.13 0.84 -6.23
CA ARG A 118 6.92 -0.55 -5.79
C ARG A 118 7.37 -0.75 -4.36
N GLU A 119 8.53 -0.23 -3.98
CA GLU A 119 9.03 -0.35 -2.61
C GLU A 119 8.16 0.41 -1.62
N THR A 120 7.71 1.63 -1.94
CA THR A 120 6.76 2.37 -1.11
C THR A 120 5.45 1.59 -0.95
N GLY A 121 4.94 0.99 -2.04
CA GLY A 121 3.78 0.11 -2.01
C GLY A 121 3.96 -1.11 -1.10
N ARG A 122 5.16 -1.72 -1.09
CA ARG A 122 5.50 -2.82 -0.17
C ARG A 122 5.52 -2.39 1.30
N LYS A 123 6.04 -1.19 1.61
CA LYS A 123 6.03 -0.66 2.99
C LYS A 123 4.60 -0.44 3.48
N ILE A 124 3.77 0.22 2.67
CA ILE A 124 2.34 0.38 2.94
C ILE A 124 1.66 -0.97 3.16
N ALA A 125 1.93 -1.95 2.29
CA ALA A 125 1.34 -3.28 2.40
C ALA A 125 1.66 -3.96 3.75
N LYS A 126 2.91 -3.83 4.24
CA LYS A 126 3.31 -4.34 5.56
C LYS A 126 2.55 -3.65 6.68
N ASP A 127 2.43 -2.33 6.62
CA ASP A 127 1.67 -1.56 7.61
C ASP A 127 0.20 -1.93 7.64
N LEU A 128 -0.42 -2.14 6.47
CA LEU A 128 -1.82 -2.56 6.39
C LEU A 128 -2.05 -3.95 6.97
N VAL A 129 -1.13 -4.89 6.76
CA VAL A 129 -1.20 -6.21 7.43
C VAL A 129 -1.14 -6.02 8.95
N ASN A 130 -0.20 -5.22 9.47
CA ASN A 130 -0.10 -4.97 10.91
C ASN A 130 -1.39 -4.33 11.46
N LEU A 131 -1.89 -3.28 10.82
CA LEU A 131 -3.11 -2.58 11.23
C LEU A 131 -4.35 -3.48 11.22
N VAL A 132 -4.50 -4.33 10.20
CA VAL A 132 -5.63 -5.27 10.14
C VAL A 132 -5.55 -6.27 11.28
N MET A 133 -4.36 -6.77 11.62
CA MET A 133 -4.20 -7.80 12.63
C MET A 133 -4.38 -7.24 14.05
N GLU A 134 -3.85 -6.05 14.31
CA GLU A 134 -4.08 -5.33 15.59
C GLU A 134 -5.55 -4.94 15.82
N GLY A 135 -6.27 -4.65 14.74
CA GLY A 135 -7.68 -4.28 14.78
C GLY A 135 -8.63 -5.47 14.81
N TRP A 136 -8.20 -6.64 14.32
CA TRP A 136 -9.00 -7.85 14.22
C TRP A 136 -8.93 -8.76 15.46
N GLU A 137 -7.82 -8.74 16.20
CA GLU A 137 -7.67 -9.53 17.43
C GLU A 137 -8.41 -8.95 18.65
N ARG A 138 -9.16 -7.85 18.49
CA ARG A 138 -9.92 -7.18 19.56
C ARG A 138 -11.41 -7.50 19.55
#